data_AF-A0A679FP16-F1
#
_entry.id   AF-A0A679FP16-F1
#
_cell.length_a   1.000
_cell.length_b   1.000
_cell.length_c   1.000
_cell.angle_alpha   90.00
_cell.angle_beta   90.00
_cell.angle_gamma   90.00
#
_symmetry.space_group_name_H-M   'P 1'
#
loop_
_entity.id
_entity.type
_entity.pdbx_description
1 polymer ?
#
loop_
_entity_poly.entity_id
_entity_poly.type
_entity_poly.pdbx_seq_one_letter_code
_entity_poly.pdbx_strand_id
1 'polypeptide(L)'
;MAVKEEAHLRFHLAAAVAACIAGWAVGLSRWEWVVLVLAAGAVITLELVNTAIERVVDLATDKFHPLAKAAKDIAAAAVLVASGFAVVIAVLLFWPHLR
;
A
#
# COMPACT_ATOMS: atom_id res chain seq x y z
N MET A 1 -1.87 0.85 -19.02
CA MET A 1 -2.30 1.07 -17.63
C MET A 1 -1.80 -0.07 -16.74
N ALA A 2 -2.01 -1.34 -17.14
CA ALA A 2 -1.49 -2.53 -16.45
C ALA A 2 -0.01 -2.48 -15.98
N VAL A 3 0.92 -1.94 -16.78
CA VAL A 3 2.35 -1.85 -16.40
C VAL A 3 2.59 -0.91 -15.20
N LYS A 4 1.76 0.13 -15.02
CA LYS A 4 1.87 1.05 -13.88
C LYS A 4 1.34 0.42 -12.59
N GLU A 5 0.21 -0.27 -12.68
CA GLU A 5 -0.38 -1.06 -11.58
C GLU A 5 0.62 -2.11 -11.08
N GLU A 6 1.24 -2.87 -12.01
CA GLU A 6 2.28 -3.84 -11.65
C GLU A 6 3.50 -3.18 -11.00
N ALA A 7 3.89 -1.98 -11.46
CA ALA A 7 5.01 -1.26 -10.87
C ALA A 7 4.71 -0.81 -9.43
N HIS A 8 3.51 -0.29 -9.16
CA HIS A 8 3.08 0.13 -7.82
C HIS A 8 3.00 -1.06 -6.87
N LEU A 9 2.37 -2.16 -7.29
CA LEU A 9 2.29 -3.38 -6.49
C LEU A 9 3.69 -3.95 -6.19
N ARG A 10 4.60 -3.99 -7.18
CA ARG A 10 5.98 -4.42 -6.98
C ARG A 10 6.73 -3.52 -6.00
N PHE A 11 6.49 -2.21 -6.06
CA PHE A 11 7.08 -1.26 -5.12
C PHE A 11 6.59 -1.50 -3.69
N HIS A 12 5.27 -1.62 -3.47
CA HIS A 12 4.72 -1.89 -2.15
C HIS A 12 5.19 -3.24 -1.59
N LEU A 13 5.28 -4.27 -2.43
CA LEU A 13 5.81 -5.58 -2.04
C LEU A 13 7.30 -5.48 -1.65
N ALA A 14 8.12 -4.80 -2.45
CA ALA A 14 9.53 -4.60 -2.15
C ALA A 14 9.73 -3.81 -0.85
N ALA A 15 8.93 -2.76 -0.63
CA ALA A 15 8.94 -1.98 0.61
C ALA A 15 8.54 -2.83 1.82
N ALA A 16 7.51 -3.67 1.69
CA ALA A 16 7.10 -4.59 2.75
C ALA A 16 8.21 -5.60 3.10
N VAL A 17 8.85 -6.19 2.10
CA VAL A 17 9.99 -7.11 2.31
C VAL A 17 11.16 -6.38 2.99
N ALA A 18 11.52 -5.18 2.53
CA ALA A 18 12.57 -4.39 3.14
C ALA A 18 12.25 -4.05 4.61
N ALA A 19 11.01 -3.69 4.91
CA ALA A 19 10.56 -3.41 6.27
C ALA A 19 10.61 -4.66 7.15
N CYS A 20 10.25 -5.83 6.64
CA CYS A 20 10.42 -7.10 7.37
C CYS A 20 11.89 -7.40 7.66
N ILE A 21 12.79 -7.24 6.68
CA ILE A 21 14.23 -7.46 6.89
C ILE A 21 14.76 -6.51 7.97
N ALA A 22 14.39 -5.23 7.90
CA ALA A 22 14.73 -4.25 8.94
C ALA A 22 14.16 -4.65 10.30
N GLY A 23 12.90 -5.11 10.36
CA GLY A 23 12.21 -5.55 11.57
C GLY A 23 12.93 -6.72 12.26
N TRP A 24 13.45 -7.64 11.46
CA TRP A 24 14.26 -8.73 11.95
C TRP A 24 15.62 -8.25 12.46
N ALA A 25 16.28 -7.34 11.74
CA ALA A 25 17.60 -6.82 12.10
C ALA A 25 17.60 -6.05 13.43
N VAL A 26 16.53 -5.31 13.73
CA VAL A 26 16.40 -4.55 14.99
C VAL A 26 15.79 -5.35 16.15
N GLY A 27 15.33 -6.57 15.88
CA GLY A 27 14.77 -7.46 16.91
C GLY A 27 13.37 -7.06 17.39
N LEU A 28 12.46 -6.69 16.47
CA LEU A 28 11.08 -6.35 16.82
C LEU A 28 10.40 -7.44 17.65
N SER A 29 9.64 -7.03 18.66
CA SER A 29 8.81 -7.90 19.48
C SER A 29 7.62 -8.48 18.70
N ARG A 30 6.96 -9.51 19.26
CA ARG A 30 5.82 -10.17 18.62
C ARG A 30 4.69 -9.20 18.25
N TRP A 31 4.39 -8.23 19.12
CA TRP A 31 3.33 -7.26 18.86
C TRP A 31 3.70 -6.24 17.79
N GLU A 32 4.96 -5.84 17.74
CA GLU A 32 5.47 -4.93 16.71
C GLU A 32 5.45 -5.60 15.32
N TRP A 33 5.74 -6.90 15.26
CA TRP A 33 5.56 -7.70 14.05
C TRP A 33 4.12 -7.78 13.58
N VAL A 34 3.16 -7.99 14.50
CA VAL A 34 1.73 -8.01 14.16
C VAL A 34 1.33 -6.66 13.54
N VAL A 35 1.75 -5.55 14.15
CA VAL A 35 1.46 -4.21 13.65
C VAL A 35 2.11 -3.96 12.28
N LEU A 36 3.37 -4.37 12.09
CA LEU A 36 4.09 -4.22 10.83
C LEU A 36 3.42 -4.99 9.68
N VAL A 37 3.07 -6.26 9.93
CA VAL A 37 2.42 -7.13 8.93
C VAL A 37 1.03 -6.59 8.59
N LEU A 38 0.26 -6.13 9.57
CA LEU A 38 -1.05 -5.53 9.32
C LEU A 38 -0.94 -4.24 8.50
N ALA A 39 0.01 -3.37 8.81
CA ALA A 39 0.21 -2.13 8.07
C ALA A 39 0.62 -2.40 6.61
N ALA A 40 1.59 -3.29 6.38
CA ALA A 40 2.03 -3.65 5.04
C ALA A 40 0.91 -4.38 4.26
N GLY A 41 0.21 -5.31 4.91
CA GLY A 41 -0.90 -6.05 4.32
C GLY A 41 -2.08 -5.15 3.93
N ALA A 42 -2.39 -4.13 4.73
CA ALA A 42 -3.43 -3.15 4.42
C ALA A 42 -3.09 -2.34 3.16
N VAL A 43 -1.85 -1.87 3.01
CA VAL A 43 -1.41 -1.13 1.82
C VAL A 43 -1.52 -2.00 0.56
N ILE A 44 -1.01 -3.23 0.60
CA ILE A 44 -1.07 -4.15 -0.54
C ILE A 44 -2.51 -4.49 -0.89
N THR A 45 -3.37 -4.73 0.11
CA THR A 45 -4.79 -5.01 -0.11
C THR A 45 -5.48 -3.83 -0.80
N LEU A 46 -5.22 -2.60 -0.35
CA LEU A 46 -5.80 -1.42 -0.98
C LEU A 46 -5.27 -1.19 -2.40
N GLU A 47 -4.00 -1.50 -2.69
CA GLU A 47 -3.46 -1.43 -4.05
C GLU A 47 -4.16 -2.44 -4.99
N LEU A 48 -4.44 -3.65 -4.50
CA LEU A 48 -5.23 -4.65 -5.25
C LEU A 48 -6.67 -4.19 -5.48
N VAL A 49 -7.30 -3.56 -4.47
CA VAL A 49 -8.63 -2.96 -4.61
C VAL A 49 -8.61 -1.79 -5.60
N ASN A 50 -7.58 -0.94 -5.58
CA ASN A 50 -7.40 0.14 -6.56
C ASN A 50 -7.36 -0.43 -7.99
N THR A 51 -6.53 -1.45 -8.19
CA THR A 51 -6.42 -2.17 -9.47
C THR A 51 -7.78 -2.75 -9.90
N ALA A 52 -8.51 -3.39 -8.99
CA ALA A 52 -9.83 -3.94 -9.29
C ALA A 52 -10.83 -2.85 -9.72
N ILE A 53 -10.85 -1.71 -9.03
CA ILE A 53 -11.69 -0.55 -9.38
C ILE A 53 -11.31 -0.01 -10.76
N GLU A 54 -10.01 0.16 -11.04
CA GLU A 54 -9.54 0.60 -12.36
C GLU A 54 -10.04 -0.33 -13.48
N ARG A 55 -9.94 -1.66 -13.30
CA ARG A 55 -10.43 -2.63 -14.29
C ARG A 55 -11.95 -2.63 -14.45
N VAL A 56 -12.71 -2.46 -13.37
CA VAL A 56 -14.16 -2.35 -13.43
C VAL A 56 -14.58 -1.08 -14.18
N VAL A 57 -13.90 0.05 -13.92
CA VAL A 57 -14.17 1.31 -14.61
C VAL A 57 -13.81 1.22 -16.10
N ASP A 58 -12.67 0.61 -16.43
CA ASP A 58 -12.24 0.39 -17.83
C ASP A 58 -13.17 -0.56 -18.60
N LEU A 59 -13.76 -1.54 -17.91
CA LEU A 59 -14.77 -2.42 -18.48
C LEU A 59 -16.10 -1.69 -18.73
N ALA A 60 -16.47 -0.77 -17.84
CA ALA A 60 -17.77 -0.09 -17.89
C ALA A 60 -17.84 1.02 -18.95
N THR A 61 -16.74 1.72 -19.22
CA THR A 61 -16.69 2.80 -20.22
C THR A 61 -15.30 2.98 -20.82
N ASP A 62 -15.25 3.12 -22.13
CA ASP A 62 -14.07 3.49 -22.91
C ASP A 62 -13.98 5.01 -23.17
N LYS A 63 -15.06 5.75 -22.88
CA LYS A 63 -15.12 7.21 -22.97
C LYS A 63 -14.85 7.87 -21.64
N PHE A 64 -14.23 9.05 -21.69
CA PHE A 64 -14.05 9.89 -20.52
C PHE A 64 -15.40 10.23 -19.87
N HIS A 65 -15.54 9.88 -18.59
CA HIS A 65 -16.70 10.23 -17.78
C HIS A 65 -16.21 10.84 -16.45
N PRO A 66 -16.74 12.00 -16.01
CA PRO A 66 -16.30 12.63 -14.77
C PRO A 66 -16.36 11.72 -13.55
N LEU A 67 -17.41 10.89 -13.44
CA LEU A 67 -17.56 9.92 -12.35
C LEU A 67 -16.53 8.77 -12.44
N ALA A 68 -16.19 8.32 -13.65
CA ALA A 68 -15.18 7.27 -13.85
C ALA A 68 -13.79 7.78 -13.41
N LYS A 69 -13.47 9.04 -13.74
CA LYS A 69 -12.26 9.71 -13.24
C LYS A 69 -12.28 9.80 -11.71
N ALA A 70 -13.37 10.28 -11.12
CA ALA A 70 -13.49 10.40 -9.67
C ALA A 70 -13.32 9.06 -8.94
N ALA A 71 -13.90 7.97 -9.46
CA ALA A 71 -13.74 6.64 -8.88
C ALA A 71 -12.28 6.19 -8.85
N LYS A 72 -11.55 6.37 -9.97
CA LYS A 72 -10.11 6.04 -10.04
C LYS A 72 -9.27 6.94 -9.12
N ASP A 73 -9.55 8.24 -9.10
CA ASP A 73 -8.82 9.20 -8.25
C ASP A 73 -9.00 8.88 -6.76
N ILE A 74 -10.22 8.51 -6.34
CA ILE A 74 -10.51 8.13 -4.94
C ILE A 74 -9.82 6.82 -4.57
N ALA A 75 -9.82 5.84 -5.47
CA ALA A 75 -9.17 4.56 -5.23
C ALA A 75 -7.64 4.73 -5.06
N ALA A 76 -7.01 5.54 -5.92
CA ALA A 76 -5.59 5.87 -5.80
C ALA A 76 -5.28 6.67 -4.52
N ALA A 77 -6.16 7.61 -4.15
CA ALA A 77 -6.02 8.37 -2.91
C ALA A 77 -6.11 7.48 -1.66
N ALA A 78 -6.93 6.44 -1.67
CA ALA A 78 -7.03 5.49 -0.56
C ALA A 78 -5.72 4.75 -0.31
N VAL A 79 -5.04 4.30 -1.38
CA VAL A 79 -3.71 3.67 -1.28
C VAL A 79 -2.69 4.66 -0.73
N LEU A 80 -2.70 5.91 -1.22
CA LEU A 80 -1.77 6.95 -0.76
C LEU A 80 -1.91 7.21 0.75
N VAL A 81 -3.15 7.34 1.22
CA VAL A 81 -3.44 7.54 2.65
C VAL A 81 -2.97 6.35 3.48
N ALA A 82 -3.28 5.12 3.06
CA ALA A 82 -2.82 3.93 3.75
C ALA A 82 -1.30 3.79 3.78
N SER A 83 -0.63 4.13 2.68
CA SER A 83 0.83 4.14 2.59
C SER A 83 1.46 5.17 3.53
N GLY A 84 0.85 6.36 3.65
CA GLY A 84 1.26 7.36 4.63
C GLY A 84 1.17 6.85 6.07
N PHE A 85 0.05 6.20 6.43
CA PHE A 85 -0.08 5.57 7.74
C PHE A 85 0.94 4.45 7.98
N ALA A 86 1.21 3.62 6.97
CA ALA A 86 2.22 2.56 7.08
C ALA A 86 3.62 3.12 7.34
N VAL A 87 3.98 4.26 6.73
CA VAL A 87 5.25 4.96 7.02
C VAL A 87 5.30 5.45 8.45
N VAL A 88 4.24 6.10 8.94
CA VAL A 88 4.18 6.58 10.33
C VAL A 88 4.31 5.41 11.31
N ILE A 89 3.59 4.32 11.07
CA ILE A 89 3.67 3.10 11.87
C ILE A 89 5.09 2.54 11.86
N ALA A 90 5.72 2.42 10.69
CA ALA A 90 7.10 1.95 10.58
C ALA A 90 8.05 2.82 11.42
N VAL A 91 7.98 4.15 11.30
CA VAL A 91 8.80 5.06 12.12
C VAL A 91 8.59 4.81 13.61
N LEU A 92 7.34 4.65 14.07
CA LEU A 92 7.04 4.38 15.48
C LEU A 92 7.59 3.03 15.97
N LEU A 93 7.61 2.00 15.11
CA LEU A 93 8.17 0.69 15.45
C LEU A 93 9.70 0.68 15.47
N PHE A 94 10.34 1.37 14.52
CA PHE A 94 11.79 1.35 14.35
C PHE A 94 12.52 2.37 15.22
N TRP A 95 11.94 3.53 15.47
CA TRP A 95 12.57 4.62 16.24
C TRP A 95 13.07 4.19 17.63
N PRO A 96 12.33 3.39 18.42
CA PRO A 96 12.78 2.98 19.74
C PRO A 96 14.00 2.07 19.74
N HIS A 97 14.27 1.37 18.64
CA HIS A 97 15.36 0.40 18.50
C HIS A 97 16.63 1.00 17.88
N LEU A 98 16.52 2.19 17.27
CA LEU A 98 17.63 2.89 16.61
C LEU A 98 18.27 3.99 17.48
N ARG A 99 17.72 4.21 18.68
CA ARG A 99 18.20 5.17 19.68
C ARG A 99 19.07 4.51 20.73
#